data_AF-A0AA90P6F4-F1
#
_entry.id   AF-A0AA90P6F4-F1
#
_cell.length_a   1.000
_cell.length_b   1.000
_cell.length_c   1.000
_cell.angle_alpha   90.00
_cell.angle_beta   90.00
_cell.angle_gamma   90.00
#
_symmetry.space_group_name_H-M   'P 1'
#
loop_
_entity.id
_entity.type
_entity.pdbx_description
1 polymer ?
#
loop_
_entity_poly.entity_id
_entity_poly.type
_entity_poly.pdbx_seq_one_letter_code
_entity_poly.pdbx_strand_id
1 'polypeptide(L)'
;MLMKCLPAAILITGLLYIFFIPEEPLVIKIIFKVIPMLLILLYACTNVGRRDRYQSLILLGLFFGMLGDGLLIWFVIGLSGFLIGHLFYISAFLRLWTFSWLRFATILPISIYSTWIGREIVHSLIEKGEYNLITPVVCYVTVISIMGWAAFMTGNAAAIIGGVLFVISDSILSWNKFIDDVAFSGPLIMLTYYAAQFCIANSIRMKPSFHLSKGLKSERPIQ
;
A
#
# COMPACT_ATOMS: atom_id res chain seq x y z
N MET A 1 -25.38 -11.36 4.51
CA MET A 1 -25.03 -11.83 3.15
C MET A 1 -24.06 -10.88 2.46
N LEU A 2 -24.38 -9.58 2.38
CA LEU A 2 -23.57 -8.56 1.68
C LEU A 2 -22.07 -8.54 2.05
N MET A 3 -21.72 -8.62 3.34
CA MET A 3 -20.33 -8.60 3.80
C MET A 3 -19.47 -9.79 3.34
N LYS A 4 -20.08 -10.95 3.06
CA LYS A 4 -19.36 -12.14 2.57
C LYS A 4 -19.09 -12.05 1.06
N CYS A 5 -19.86 -11.26 0.34
CA CYS A 5 -19.74 -11.09 -1.11
C CYS A 5 -18.73 -10.00 -1.50
N LEU A 6 -18.37 -9.08 -0.59
CA LEU A 6 -17.48 -7.95 -0.88
C LEU A 6 -16.10 -8.36 -1.41
N PRO A 7 -15.36 -9.32 -0.81
CA PRO A 7 -14.07 -9.76 -1.36
C PRO A 7 -14.17 -10.32 -2.78
N ALA A 8 -15.24 -11.09 -3.06
CA ALA A 8 -15.49 -11.62 -4.39
C ALA A 8 -15.82 -10.50 -5.39
N ALA A 9 -16.63 -9.51 -4.99
CA ALA A 9 -16.93 -8.35 -5.81
C ALA A 9 -15.69 -7.50 -6.12
N ILE A 10 -14.81 -7.26 -5.14
CA ILE A 10 -13.52 -6.58 -5.32
C ILE A 10 -12.67 -7.33 -6.35
N LEU A 11 -12.54 -8.65 -6.20
CA LEU A 11 -11.77 -9.46 -7.13
C LEU A 11 -12.34 -9.41 -8.55
N ILE A 12 -13.66 -9.61 -8.69
CA ILE A 12 -14.33 -9.62 -10.00
C ILE A 12 -14.19 -8.26 -10.68
N THR A 13 -14.50 -7.17 -9.98
CA THR A 13 -14.40 -5.81 -10.54
C THR A 13 -12.95 -5.43 -10.84
N GLY A 14 -11.99 -5.85 -10.02
CA GLY A 14 -10.56 -5.63 -10.26
C GLY A 14 -10.08 -6.37 -11.51
N LEU A 15 -10.41 -7.65 -11.67
CA LEU A 15 -10.07 -8.43 -12.87
C LEU A 15 -10.77 -7.89 -14.12
N LEU A 16 -12.03 -7.47 -13.99
CA LEU A 16 -12.79 -6.84 -15.06
C LEU A 16 -12.08 -5.57 -15.54
N TYR A 17 -11.68 -4.69 -14.61
CA TYR A 17 -10.90 -3.50 -14.95
C TYR A 17 -9.57 -3.85 -15.61
N ILE A 18 -8.80 -4.79 -15.06
CA ILE A 18 -7.45 -5.10 -15.53
C ILE A 18 -7.43 -5.70 -16.95
N PHE A 19 -8.39 -6.58 -17.27
CA PHE A 19 -8.33 -7.38 -18.50
C PHE A 19 -9.35 -7.00 -19.56
N PHE A 20 -10.44 -6.31 -19.20
CA PHE A 20 -11.58 -6.10 -20.11
C PHE A 20 -11.90 -4.64 -20.37
N ILE A 21 -11.47 -3.70 -19.52
CA ILE A 21 -11.78 -2.28 -19.71
C ILE A 21 -10.79 -1.66 -20.69
N PRO A 22 -11.26 -1.04 -21.79
CA PRO A 22 -10.40 -0.44 -22.79
C PRO A 22 -9.70 0.82 -22.27
N GLU A 23 -8.62 1.21 -22.95
CA GLU A 23 -7.87 2.43 -22.66
C GLU A 23 -8.71 3.70 -22.87
N GLU A 24 -9.54 3.70 -23.92
CA GLU A 24 -10.43 4.80 -24.26
C GLU A 24 -11.90 4.35 -24.29
N PRO A 25 -12.84 5.21 -23.86
CA PRO A 25 -12.64 6.58 -23.40
C PRO A 25 -12.08 6.66 -21.96
N LEU A 26 -11.13 7.58 -21.73
CA LEU A 26 -10.42 7.75 -20.46
C LEU A 26 -11.35 7.85 -19.22
N VAL A 27 -12.50 8.51 -19.36
CA VAL A 27 -13.48 8.65 -18.27
C VAL A 27 -14.01 7.28 -17.83
N ILE A 28 -14.32 6.38 -18.77
CA ILE A 28 -14.77 5.02 -18.45
C ILE A 28 -13.64 4.27 -17.75
N LYS A 29 -12.40 4.36 -18.26
CA LYS A 29 -11.24 3.71 -17.62
C LYS A 29 -11.09 4.15 -16.16
N ILE A 30 -11.14 5.45 -15.88
CA ILE A 30 -11.02 6.00 -14.53
C ILE A 30 -12.15 5.51 -13.61
N ILE A 31 -13.40 5.55 -14.08
CA ILE A 31 -14.54 5.08 -13.29
C ILE A 31 -14.34 3.62 -12.88
N PHE A 32 -14.00 2.76 -13.83
CA PHE A 32 -13.80 1.34 -13.55
C PHE A 32 -12.54 1.06 -12.72
N LYS A 33 -11.53 1.92 -12.79
CA LYS A 33 -10.36 1.87 -11.89
C LYS A 33 -10.73 2.18 -10.43
N VAL A 34 -11.66 3.11 -10.22
CA VAL A 34 -12.05 3.55 -8.87
C VAL A 34 -13.03 2.58 -8.19
N ILE A 35 -13.82 1.81 -8.95
CA ILE A 35 -14.81 0.88 -8.40
C ILE A 35 -14.20 -0.14 -7.41
N PRO A 36 -13.13 -0.89 -7.74
CA PRO A 36 -12.51 -1.83 -6.80
C PRO A 36 -12.04 -1.14 -5.52
N MET A 37 -11.49 0.07 -5.62
CA MET A 37 -11.05 0.87 -4.47
C MET A 37 -12.20 1.30 -3.58
N LEU A 38 -13.32 1.74 -4.16
CA LEU A 38 -14.53 2.05 -3.41
C LEU A 38 -15.04 0.80 -2.66
N LEU A 39 -15.03 -0.37 -3.29
CA LEU A 39 -15.42 -1.62 -2.66
C LEU A 39 -14.46 -2.04 -1.53
N ILE A 40 -13.14 -1.83 -1.68
CA ILE A 40 -12.15 -2.05 -0.61
C ILE A 40 -12.40 -1.10 0.56
N LEU A 41 -12.69 0.18 0.29
CA LEU A 41 -13.04 1.18 1.32
C LEU A 41 -14.30 0.75 2.09
N LEU A 42 -15.35 0.34 1.38
CA LEU A 42 -16.57 -0.19 1.99
C LEU A 42 -16.30 -1.45 2.81
N TYR A 43 -15.47 -2.37 2.29
CA TYR A 43 -15.03 -3.55 3.04
C TYR A 43 -14.36 -3.14 4.36
N ALA A 44 -13.42 -2.19 4.33
CA ALA A 44 -12.76 -1.67 5.53
C ALA A 44 -13.73 -1.04 6.53
N CYS A 45 -14.79 -0.35 6.09
CA CYS A 45 -15.82 0.20 6.98
C CYS A 45 -16.58 -0.89 7.74
N THR A 46 -16.82 -2.05 7.11
CA THR A 46 -17.53 -3.17 7.74
C THR A 46 -16.67 -3.98 8.71
N ASN A 47 -15.36 -3.73 8.75
CA ASN A 47 -14.43 -4.42 9.63
C ASN A 47 -14.55 -3.86 11.05
N VAL A 48 -15.42 -4.44 11.88
CA VAL A 48 -15.57 -4.02 13.28
C VAL A 48 -14.34 -4.45 14.09
N GLY A 49 -13.38 -3.55 14.26
CA GLY A 49 -12.22 -3.71 15.13
C GLY A 49 -12.32 -2.80 16.36
N ARG A 50 -11.84 -3.27 17.54
CA ARG A 50 -11.80 -2.48 18.81
C ARG A 50 -10.77 -1.31 18.79
N ARG A 51 -10.40 -0.80 17.61
CA ARG A 51 -9.38 0.26 17.43
C ARG A 51 -9.91 1.33 16.48
N ASP A 52 -10.80 2.14 17.01
CA ASP A 52 -11.43 3.30 16.34
C ASP A 52 -10.44 4.13 15.51
N ARG A 53 -9.31 4.55 16.09
CA ARG A 53 -8.34 5.43 15.42
C ARG A 53 -7.52 4.72 14.34
N TYR A 54 -7.17 3.45 14.54
CA TYR A 54 -6.42 2.69 13.53
C TYR A 54 -7.26 2.53 12.26
N GLN A 55 -8.51 2.11 12.44
CA GLN A 55 -9.45 1.95 11.34
C GLN A 55 -9.68 3.28 10.61
N SER A 56 -9.92 4.38 11.33
CA SER A 56 -10.12 5.70 10.70
C SER A 56 -8.91 6.14 9.86
N LEU A 57 -7.68 5.90 10.32
CA LEU A 57 -6.48 6.22 9.57
C LEU A 57 -6.34 5.34 8.31
N ILE A 58 -6.64 4.04 8.41
CA ILE A 58 -6.68 3.16 7.23
C ILE A 58 -7.74 3.61 6.22
N LEU A 59 -8.93 4.00 6.68
CA LEU A 59 -10.01 4.51 5.82
C LEU A 59 -9.60 5.80 5.11
N LEU A 60 -8.95 6.74 5.81
CA LEU A 60 -8.40 7.94 5.19
C LEU A 60 -7.33 7.60 4.15
N GLY A 61 -6.43 6.67 4.46
CA GLY A 61 -5.42 6.20 3.51
C GLY A 61 -6.03 5.60 2.23
N LEU A 62 -7.04 4.74 2.38
CA LEU A 62 -7.78 4.14 1.26
C LEU A 62 -8.51 5.20 0.44
N PHE A 63 -9.16 6.16 1.09
CA PHE A 63 -9.85 7.26 0.44
C PHE A 63 -8.90 8.12 -0.40
N PHE A 64 -7.75 8.51 0.16
CA PHE A 64 -6.75 9.27 -0.57
C PHE A 64 -6.07 8.47 -1.70
N GLY A 65 -5.88 7.15 -1.53
CA GLY A 65 -5.44 6.27 -2.61
C GLY A 65 -6.45 6.21 -3.76
N MET A 66 -7.74 6.11 -3.44
CA MET A 66 -8.82 6.17 -4.43
C MET A 66 -8.88 7.51 -5.18
N LEU A 67 -8.67 8.63 -4.47
CA LEU A 67 -8.53 9.95 -5.12
C LEU A 67 -7.27 10.00 -5.99
N GLY A 68 -6.16 9.45 -5.52
CA GLY A 68 -4.91 9.31 -6.28
C GLY A 68 -5.15 8.61 -7.61
N ASP A 69 -5.90 7.51 -7.63
CA ASP A 69 -6.27 6.77 -8.84
C ASP A 69 -7.06 7.62 -9.84
N GLY A 70 -8.05 8.38 -9.36
CA GLY A 70 -8.87 9.24 -10.20
C GLY A 70 -8.12 10.45 -10.75
N LEU A 71 -7.12 10.94 -10.02
CA LEU A 71 -6.36 12.16 -10.34
C LEU A 71 -5.00 11.88 -11.00
N LEU A 72 -4.62 10.61 -11.17
CA LEU A 72 -3.30 10.22 -11.71
C LEU A 72 -3.08 10.69 -13.16
N ILE A 73 -4.15 11.07 -13.87
CA ILE A 73 -4.05 11.75 -15.18
C ILE A 73 -3.19 13.01 -15.09
N TRP A 74 -3.27 13.72 -13.96
CA TRP A 74 -2.39 14.81 -13.61
C TRP A 74 -1.37 14.26 -12.62
N PHE A 75 -0.31 13.67 -13.16
CA PHE A 75 0.61 12.83 -12.41
C PHE A 75 0.99 13.36 -11.01
N VAL A 76 1.40 14.62 -10.90
CA VAL A 76 1.80 15.23 -9.62
C VAL A 76 0.63 15.33 -8.63
N ILE A 77 -0.59 15.62 -9.11
CA ILE A 77 -1.80 15.70 -8.29
C ILE A 77 -2.19 14.31 -7.78
N GLY A 78 -2.23 13.31 -8.67
CA GLY A 78 -2.49 11.93 -8.27
C GLY A 78 -1.44 11.39 -7.31
N LEU A 79 -0.15 11.63 -7.59
CA LEU A 79 0.99 11.28 -6.74
C LEU A 79 0.85 11.89 -5.34
N SER A 80 0.39 13.15 -5.25
CA SER A 80 0.14 13.82 -3.98
C SER A 80 -0.99 13.15 -3.19
N GLY A 81 -2.05 12.71 -3.88
CA GLY A 81 -3.13 11.92 -3.27
C GLY A 81 -2.60 10.62 -2.66
N PHE A 82 -1.82 9.86 -3.42
CA PHE A 82 -1.16 8.67 -2.89
C PHE A 82 -0.22 8.99 -1.73
N LEU A 83 0.61 10.03 -1.83
CA LEU A 83 1.53 10.44 -0.76
C LEU A 83 0.80 10.69 0.56
N ILE A 84 -0.29 11.47 0.51
CA ILE A 84 -1.13 11.74 1.68
C ILE A 84 -1.71 10.42 2.23
N GLY A 85 -2.16 9.53 1.35
CA GLY A 85 -2.62 8.19 1.73
C GLY A 85 -1.57 7.38 2.50
N HIS A 86 -0.32 7.39 2.02
CA HIS A 86 0.81 6.74 2.70
C HIS A 86 1.09 7.33 4.08
N LEU A 87 0.99 8.64 4.26
CA LEU A 87 1.16 9.28 5.56
C LEU A 87 0.09 8.81 6.57
N PHE A 88 -1.15 8.61 6.12
CA PHE A 88 -2.19 8.00 6.94
C PHE A 88 -1.90 6.54 7.28
N TYR A 89 -1.39 5.75 6.34
CA TYR A 89 -0.96 4.37 6.61
C TYR A 89 0.21 4.29 7.58
N ILE A 90 1.23 5.15 7.44
CA ILE A 90 2.33 5.26 8.40
C ILE A 90 1.74 5.56 9.79
N SER A 91 0.89 6.58 9.89
CA SER A 91 0.24 6.96 11.15
C SER A 91 -0.56 5.81 11.76
N ALA A 92 -1.24 5.00 10.93
CA ALA A 92 -1.96 3.82 11.36
C ALA A 92 -0.99 2.74 11.87
N PHE A 93 0.04 2.40 11.10
CA PHE A 93 1.01 1.36 11.43
C PHE A 93 1.81 1.68 12.70
N LEU A 94 2.15 2.95 12.92
CA LEU A 94 2.76 3.40 14.17
C LEU A 94 1.89 3.12 15.42
N ARG A 95 0.55 3.08 15.28
CA ARG A 95 -0.34 2.70 16.39
C ARG A 95 -0.28 1.22 16.73
N LEU A 96 0.15 0.39 15.78
CA LEU A 96 0.35 -1.06 15.97
C LEU A 96 1.81 -1.42 16.17
N TRP A 97 2.67 -0.41 16.33
CA TRP A 97 4.10 -0.61 16.45
C TRP A 97 4.44 -1.56 17.58
N THR A 98 5.17 -2.61 17.24
CA THR A 98 5.72 -3.56 18.20
C THR A 98 7.19 -3.78 17.86
N PHE A 99 8.09 -3.33 18.73
CA PHE A 99 9.51 -3.39 18.43
C PHE A 99 10.03 -4.84 18.43
N SER A 100 10.91 -5.15 17.49
CA SER A 100 11.67 -6.39 17.40
C SER A 100 12.91 -6.10 16.57
N TRP A 101 14.07 -6.55 17.03
CA TRP A 101 15.34 -6.29 16.33
C TRP A 101 15.33 -6.85 14.90
N LEU A 102 14.79 -8.05 14.71
CA LEU A 102 14.66 -8.68 13.40
C LEU A 102 13.78 -7.86 12.45
N ARG A 103 12.66 -7.32 12.95
CA ARG A 103 11.77 -6.47 12.14
C ARG A 103 12.37 -5.10 11.88
N PHE A 104 13.04 -4.52 12.87
CA PHE A 104 13.74 -3.25 12.72
C PHE A 104 14.83 -3.34 11.65
N ALA A 105 15.60 -4.44 11.64
CA ALA A 105 16.65 -4.70 10.66
C ALA A 105 16.17 -4.70 9.20
N THR A 106 14.86 -4.85 8.93
CA THR A 106 14.30 -4.70 7.57
C THR A 106 14.50 -3.29 7.00
N ILE A 107 14.79 -2.29 7.83
CA ILE A 107 15.17 -0.95 7.36
C ILE A 107 16.39 -0.99 6.43
N LEU A 108 17.32 -1.90 6.65
CA LEU A 108 18.56 -1.98 5.87
C LEU A 108 18.29 -2.39 4.41
N PRO A 109 17.68 -3.56 4.11
CA PRO A 109 17.37 -3.92 2.73
C PRO A 109 16.39 -2.93 2.08
N ILE A 110 15.43 -2.37 2.84
CA ILE A 110 14.50 -1.36 2.31
C ILE A 110 15.26 -0.09 1.90
N SER A 111 16.16 0.42 2.75
CA SER A 111 16.94 1.63 2.47
C SER A 111 17.91 1.44 1.31
N ILE A 112 18.54 0.27 1.22
CA ILE A 112 19.43 -0.07 0.09
C ILE A 112 18.63 -0.06 -1.21
N TYR A 113 17.48 -0.74 -1.22
CA TYR A 113 16.60 -0.80 -2.39
C TYR A 113 16.06 0.58 -2.77
N SER A 114 15.54 1.34 -1.82
CA SER A 114 14.94 2.66 -2.07
C SER A 114 15.98 3.67 -2.58
N THR A 115 17.21 3.59 -2.08
CA THR A 115 18.32 4.43 -2.54
C THR A 115 18.72 4.06 -3.97
N TRP A 116 18.79 2.77 -4.28
CA TRP A 116 19.09 2.30 -5.64
C TRP A 116 18.04 2.76 -6.64
N ILE A 117 16.76 2.43 -6.42
CA ILE A 117 15.68 2.81 -7.36
C ILE A 117 15.54 4.34 -7.46
N GLY A 118 15.65 5.05 -6.33
CA GLY A 118 15.60 6.51 -6.30
C GLY A 118 16.72 7.14 -7.14
N ARG A 119 17.93 6.59 -7.08
CA ARG A 119 19.06 7.06 -7.89
C ARG A 119 18.82 6.84 -9.39
N GLU A 120 18.33 5.67 -9.79
CA GLU A 120 18.04 5.38 -11.20
C GLU A 120 16.96 6.32 -11.76
N ILE A 121 15.89 6.57 -10.99
CA ILE A 121 14.84 7.50 -11.39
C ILE A 121 15.39 8.94 -11.50
N VAL A 122 16.15 9.40 -10.52
CA VAL A 122 16.73 10.75 -10.53
C VAL A 122 17.70 10.92 -11.71
N HIS A 123 18.52 9.91 -12.00
CA HIS A 123 19.41 9.92 -13.15
C HIS A 123 18.62 10.07 -14.45
N SER A 124 17.59 9.26 -14.66
CA SER A 124 16.77 9.34 -15.87
C SER A 124 16.01 10.67 -16.00
N LEU A 125 15.52 11.22 -14.89
CA LEU A 125 14.88 12.54 -14.89
C LEU A 125 15.85 13.67 -15.27
N ILE A 126 17.12 13.59 -14.83
CA ILE A 126 18.16 14.55 -15.21
C ILE A 126 18.48 14.45 -16.70
N GLU A 127 18.62 13.23 -17.23
CA GLU A 127 18.88 13.00 -18.66
C GLU A 127 17.74 13.51 -19.54
N LYS A 128 16.49 13.39 -19.06
CA LYS A 128 15.28 13.88 -19.75
C LYS A 128 15.03 15.39 -19.55
N GLY A 129 15.81 16.06 -18.70
CA GLY A 129 15.62 17.48 -18.37
C GLY A 129 14.40 17.79 -17.50
N GLU A 130 13.80 16.78 -16.84
CA GLU A 130 12.57 16.89 -16.05
C GLU A 130 12.86 17.23 -14.57
N TYR A 131 13.73 18.22 -14.32
CA TYR A 131 14.23 18.56 -12.99
C TYR A 131 13.12 18.85 -11.96
N ASN A 132 11.99 19.40 -12.40
CA ASN A 132 10.85 19.74 -11.55
C ASN A 132 10.20 18.52 -10.88
N LEU A 133 10.40 17.31 -11.42
CA LEU A 133 9.83 16.07 -10.88
C LEU A 133 10.75 15.37 -9.87
N ILE A 134 12.02 15.77 -9.78
CA ILE A 134 13.00 15.16 -8.87
C ILE A 134 12.51 15.25 -7.42
N THR A 135 12.17 16.45 -6.94
CA THR A 135 11.73 16.66 -5.56
C THR A 135 10.44 15.90 -5.22
N PRO A 136 9.36 15.98 -6.02
CA PRO A 136 8.15 15.17 -5.79
C PRO A 136 8.43 13.67 -5.73
N VAL A 137 9.24 13.15 -6.64
CA VAL A 137 9.50 11.71 -6.74
C VAL A 137 10.39 11.22 -5.59
N VAL A 138 11.46 11.93 -5.25
CA VAL A 138 12.31 11.56 -4.10
C VAL A 138 11.53 11.60 -2.79
N CYS A 139 10.69 12.62 -2.60
CA CYS A 139 9.79 12.69 -1.45
C CYS A 139 8.86 11.48 -1.40
N TYR A 140 8.27 11.11 -2.53
CA TYR A 140 7.40 9.97 -2.65
C TYR A 140 8.08 8.64 -2.32
N VAL A 141 9.21 8.35 -2.97
CA VAL A 141 10.02 7.13 -2.75
C VAL A 141 10.41 7.01 -1.27
N THR A 142 10.75 8.12 -0.63
CA THR A 142 11.08 8.15 0.80
C THR A 142 9.87 7.77 1.65
N VAL A 143 8.71 8.39 1.42
CA VAL A 143 7.49 8.15 2.20
C VAL A 143 6.96 6.73 2.02
N ILE A 144 6.90 6.21 0.80
CA ILE A 144 6.44 4.84 0.57
C ILE A 144 7.40 3.80 1.17
N SER A 145 8.71 4.07 1.16
CA SER A 145 9.70 3.20 1.81
C SER A 145 9.55 3.19 3.33
N ILE A 146 9.31 4.36 3.94
CA ILE A 146 8.99 4.47 5.37
C ILE A 146 7.68 3.73 5.68
N MET A 147 6.66 3.85 4.82
CA MET A 147 5.41 3.12 5.00
C MET A 147 5.62 1.60 4.95
N GLY A 148 6.41 1.12 3.99
CA GLY A 148 6.72 -0.30 3.82
C GLY A 148 7.44 -0.85 5.06
N TRP A 149 8.42 -0.10 5.56
CA TRP A 149 9.11 -0.43 6.80
C TRP A 149 8.20 -0.38 8.03
N ALA A 150 7.38 0.66 8.17
CA ALA A 150 6.42 0.78 9.26
C ALA A 150 5.42 -0.40 9.29
N ALA A 151 5.05 -0.93 8.11
CA ALA A 151 4.22 -2.12 8.01
C ALA A 151 4.88 -3.34 8.68
N PHE A 152 6.18 -3.60 8.46
CA PHE A 152 6.93 -4.65 9.18
C PHE A 152 6.84 -4.48 10.69
N MET A 153 6.97 -3.25 11.18
CA MET A 153 6.96 -2.95 12.61
C MET A 153 5.60 -3.19 13.29
N THR A 154 4.51 -3.37 12.52
CA THR A 154 3.20 -3.75 13.09
C THR A 154 3.15 -5.17 13.61
N GLY A 155 3.92 -6.11 13.01
CA GLY A 155 3.76 -7.55 13.26
C GLY A 155 2.42 -8.12 12.80
N ASN A 156 1.67 -7.36 11.99
CA ASN A 156 0.40 -7.76 11.40
C ASN A 156 0.66 -8.24 9.96
N ALA A 157 0.52 -9.55 9.72
CA ALA A 157 0.85 -10.16 8.43
C ALA A 157 0.14 -9.48 7.24
N ALA A 158 -1.13 -9.08 7.39
CA ALA A 158 -1.85 -8.40 6.31
C ALA A 158 -1.34 -6.98 6.06
N ALA A 159 -0.95 -6.23 7.09
CA ALA A 159 -0.29 -4.93 6.88
C ALA A 159 1.06 -5.10 6.19
N ILE A 160 1.85 -6.11 6.59
CA ILE A 160 3.17 -6.40 6.00
C ILE A 160 3.06 -6.78 4.53
N ILE A 161 2.23 -7.78 4.21
CA ILE A 161 1.99 -8.21 2.83
C ILE A 161 1.47 -7.04 2.01
N GLY A 162 0.52 -6.28 2.56
CA GLY A 162 -0.02 -5.08 1.92
C GLY A 162 1.07 -4.05 1.62
N GLY A 163 1.92 -3.72 2.59
CA GLY A 163 2.99 -2.75 2.43
C GLY A 163 4.04 -3.18 1.41
N VAL A 164 4.42 -4.46 1.39
CA VAL A 164 5.35 -5.01 0.39
C VAL A 164 4.76 -4.95 -1.02
N LEU A 165 3.52 -5.40 -1.19
CA LEU A 165 2.83 -5.35 -2.49
C LEU A 165 2.67 -3.92 -3.01
N PHE A 166 2.46 -2.95 -2.12
CA PHE A 166 2.38 -1.54 -2.49
C PHE A 166 3.71 -1.02 -3.03
N VAL A 167 4.81 -1.31 -2.31
CA VAL A 167 6.16 -0.96 -2.79
C VAL A 167 6.43 -1.60 -4.15
N ILE A 168 6.05 -2.86 -4.36
CA ILE A 168 6.22 -3.55 -5.65
C ILE A 168 5.42 -2.85 -6.76
N SER A 169 4.14 -2.56 -6.53
CA SER A 169 3.27 -1.83 -7.46
C SER A 169 3.92 -0.53 -7.92
N ASP A 170 4.37 0.28 -6.97
CA ASP A 170 4.87 1.62 -7.24
C ASP A 170 6.27 1.62 -7.83
N SER A 171 7.09 0.62 -7.50
CA SER A 171 8.35 0.38 -8.19
C SER A 171 8.12 0.10 -9.67
N ILE A 172 7.16 -0.76 -10.03
CA ILE A 172 6.83 -1.03 -11.44
C ILE A 172 6.28 0.24 -12.12
N LEU A 173 5.39 0.98 -11.45
CA LEU A 173 4.85 2.23 -11.96
C LEU A 173 5.94 3.27 -12.22
N SER A 174 6.83 3.47 -11.26
CA SER A 174 7.93 4.44 -11.35
C SER A 174 8.95 4.05 -12.42
N TRP A 175 9.28 2.76 -12.53
CA TRP A 175 10.20 2.26 -13.55
C TRP A 175 9.62 2.46 -14.95
N ASN A 176 8.39 2.01 -15.18
CA ASN A 176 7.68 2.18 -16.45
C ASN A 176 7.53 3.64 -16.85
N LYS A 177 7.34 4.55 -15.88
CA LYS A 177 7.12 5.96 -16.17
C LYS A 177 8.41 6.72 -16.43
N PHE A 178 9.45 6.45 -15.64
CA PHE A 178 10.63 7.31 -15.60
C PHE A 178 11.87 6.71 -16.19
N ILE A 179 12.01 5.38 -16.23
CA ILE A 179 13.24 4.73 -16.66
C ILE A 179 13.03 4.12 -18.04
N ASP A 180 12.27 3.03 -18.13
CA ASP A 180 12.06 2.26 -19.36
C ASP A 180 10.73 1.50 -19.32
N ASP A 181 10.19 1.17 -20.49
CA ASP A 181 8.91 0.49 -20.62
C ASP A 181 8.95 -0.91 -20.00
N VAL A 182 7.94 -1.23 -19.19
CA VAL A 182 7.79 -2.56 -18.60
C VAL A 182 6.66 -3.28 -19.32
N ALA A 183 6.98 -4.42 -19.94
CA ALA A 183 5.99 -5.27 -20.60
C ALA A 183 4.88 -5.64 -19.60
N PHE A 184 3.62 -5.43 -20.01
CA PHE A 184 2.43 -5.67 -19.18
C PHE A 184 2.41 -4.87 -17.85
N SER A 185 3.01 -3.69 -17.81
CA SER A 185 3.04 -2.84 -16.61
C SER A 185 1.65 -2.56 -16.03
N GLY A 186 0.67 -2.22 -16.86
CA GLY A 186 -0.70 -1.94 -16.42
C GLY A 186 -1.29 -3.04 -15.53
N PRO A 187 -1.42 -4.29 -16.02
CA PRO A 187 -1.88 -5.41 -15.21
C PRO A 187 -1.03 -5.68 -13.96
N LEU A 188 0.31 -5.64 -14.07
CA LEU A 188 1.21 -5.93 -12.94
C LEU A 188 1.06 -4.90 -11.81
N ILE A 189 1.02 -3.62 -12.14
CA ILE A 189 0.79 -2.52 -11.21
C ILE A 189 -0.56 -2.71 -10.53
N MET A 190 -1.62 -2.90 -11.31
CA MET A 190 -2.98 -2.90 -10.76
C MET A 190 -3.30 -4.14 -9.94
N LEU A 191 -2.74 -5.31 -10.30
CA LEU A 191 -2.90 -6.53 -9.53
C LEU A 191 -2.21 -6.43 -8.17
N THR A 192 -0.96 -5.97 -8.15
CA THR A 192 -0.20 -5.77 -6.91
C THR A 192 -0.80 -4.66 -6.05
N TYR A 193 -1.26 -3.57 -6.67
CA TYR A 193 -1.92 -2.45 -6.01
C TYR A 193 -3.24 -2.84 -5.34
N TYR A 194 -4.18 -3.47 -6.05
CA TYR A 194 -5.46 -3.86 -5.44
C TYR A 194 -5.26 -4.91 -4.35
N ALA A 195 -4.34 -5.85 -4.55
CA ALA A 195 -3.97 -6.80 -3.51
C ALA A 195 -3.36 -6.09 -2.29
N ALA A 196 -2.49 -5.10 -2.49
CA ALA A 196 -1.91 -4.29 -1.43
C ALA A 196 -3.00 -3.61 -0.60
N GLN A 197 -3.88 -2.87 -1.26
CA GLN A 197 -4.97 -2.11 -0.63
C GLN A 197 -5.95 -3.03 0.12
N PHE A 198 -6.30 -4.18 -0.49
CA PHE A 198 -7.15 -5.17 0.17
C PHE A 198 -6.48 -5.78 1.42
N CYS A 199 -5.19 -6.10 1.36
CA CYS A 199 -4.42 -6.59 2.51
C CYS A 199 -4.35 -5.53 3.62
N ILE A 200 -4.09 -4.27 3.28
CA ILE A 200 -4.09 -3.16 4.25
C ILE A 200 -5.49 -3.00 4.88
N ALA A 201 -6.57 -3.05 4.10
CA ALA A 201 -7.94 -3.04 4.63
C ALA A 201 -8.22 -4.24 5.57
N ASN A 202 -7.73 -5.43 5.21
CA ASN A 202 -7.91 -6.64 6.00
C ASN A 202 -7.11 -6.62 7.33
N SER A 203 -6.03 -5.86 7.38
CA SER A 203 -5.21 -5.70 8.59
C SER A 203 -6.00 -5.17 9.79
N ILE A 204 -7.10 -4.45 9.57
CA ILE A 204 -8.04 -3.99 10.61
C ILE A 204 -8.59 -5.16 11.45
N ARG A 205 -8.84 -6.33 10.83
CA ARG A 205 -9.39 -7.52 11.51
C ARG A 205 -8.33 -8.35 12.22
N MET A 206 -7.09 -8.32 11.73
CA MET A 206 -6.04 -9.20 12.25
C MET A 206 -5.46 -8.65 13.55
N LYS A 207 -5.42 -9.50 14.58
CA LYS A 207 -4.61 -9.24 15.77
C LYS A 207 -3.13 -9.44 15.39
N PRO A 208 -2.18 -8.66 15.95
CA PRO A 208 -0.77 -8.97 15.84
C PRO A 208 -0.54 -10.41 16.30
N SER A 209 -0.06 -11.26 15.40
CA SER A 209 0.16 -12.67 15.69
C SER A 209 1.45 -12.80 16.49
N PHE A 210 1.36 -12.80 17.82
CA PHE A 210 2.36 -13.45 18.67
C PHE A 210 1.82 -13.83 20.05
N HIS A 211 1.23 -15.03 20.12
CA HIS A 211 1.26 -15.86 21.32
C HIS A 211 2.36 -16.91 21.10
N LEU A 212 3.58 -16.59 21.51
CA LEU A 212 4.60 -17.60 21.78
C LEU A 212 5.10 -17.35 23.20
N SER A 213 4.71 -18.29 24.07
CA SER A 213 5.21 -18.54 25.42
C SER A 213 5.25 -17.34 26.39
N LYS A 214 4.10 -17.08 27.03
CA LYS A 214 4.09 -16.91 28.50
C LYS A 214 3.81 -18.28 29.12
N GLY A 215 4.65 -19.26 28.81
CA GLY A 215 4.63 -20.62 29.37
C GLY A 215 5.73 -20.83 30.42
N LEU A 216 6.24 -19.76 31.04
CA LEU A 216 7.14 -19.84 32.20
C LEU A 216 6.56 -19.03 33.34
N LYS A 217 5.38 -19.42 33.81
CA LYS A 217 4.89 -19.05 35.14
C LYS A 217 4.81 -20.31 35.99
N SER A 218 5.77 -20.41 36.91
CA SER A 218 5.57 -20.91 38.26
C SER A 218 5.23 -22.40 38.41
N GLU A 219 6.24 -23.26 38.25
CA GLU A 219 6.36 -24.35 39.22
C GLU A 219 7.06 -23.79 40.47
N ARG A 220 6.27 -23.39 41.46
CA ARG A 220 6.71 -23.42 42.84
C ARG A 220 6.29 -24.79 43.38
N PRO A 221 7.20 -25.62 43.92
CA PRO A 221 6.76 -26.78 44.66
C PRO A 221 5.95 -26.32 45.88
N ILE A 222 4.77 -26.90 46.02
CA ILE A 222 3.99 -26.90 47.24
C ILE A 222 4.62 -27.94 48.15
N GLN A 223 4.92 -27.51 49.38
CA GLN A 223 5.37 -28.27 50.57
C GLN A 223 6.84 -28.70 50.60
#